data_AF-A0A8J7TK67-F1
#
_entry.id   AF-A0A8J7TK67-F1
#
_cell.length_a   1.000
_cell.length_b   1.000
_cell.length_c   1.000
_cell.angle_alpha   90.00
_cell.angle_beta   90.00
_cell.angle_gamma   90.00
#
_symmetry.space_group_name_H-M   'P 1'
#
loop_
_entity.id
_entity.type
_entity.pdbx_description
1 polymer ?
#
loop_
_entity_poly.entity_id
_entity_poly.type
_entity_poly.pdbx_seq_one_letter_code
_entity_poly.pdbx_strand_id
1 'polypeptide(L)'
;MYFQGQVRKFSITGLAASFVFCRGFCLFFCLFYLQGWSEVSSLFAQPPLNNMVVLRLPAESLGKAKIVRPALGTGTDWAKDSAFPLKGIIRLRADERLHVKLNYYGATHLEALRICKPFLRRLECGHLEVDDKGAAIIGEFTELAELDISGTDITDRGVQQLANLRKLEEVNLSFLDISRAGLKAFTNMPSLTRLTMNGARLGDDSAEEISKMKKLRILWPIHALVTDKFIERIACLKDMEEIYIQRNDITDSGVKKLLVFKKLRRVNLSDTKVTVQGLLALKQLPHLEAVLFRINGLSAKDRQLLGTLKGVALEDGTRAKDYDADLFAPVH
;
A
#
# COMPACT_ATOMS: atom_id res chain seq x y z
N MET A 1 7.68 17.58 66.18
CA MET A 1 7.34 18.99 66.51
C MET A 1 5.86 19.20 66.25
N TYR A 2 5.10 19.35 67.31
CA TYR A 2 3.74 19.90 67.27
C TYR A 2 3.83 21.35 66.76
N PHE A 3 3.01 21.72 65.78
CA PHE A 3 2.62 23.12 65.62
C PHE A 3 1.15 23.20 65.17
N GLN A 4 0.32 23.53 66.15
CA GLN A 4 -0.97 24.19 65.97
C GLN A 4 -0.74 25.54 65.26
N GLY A 5 -1.66 25.96 64.38
CA GLY A 5 -1.47 27.23 63.68
C GLY A 5 -2.65 27.71 62.84
N GLN A 6 -3.78 27.96 63.50
CA GLN A 6 -4.84 28.93 63.20
C GLN A 6 -5.46 29.03 61.79
N VAL A 7 -6.76 28.69 61.74
CA VAL A 7 -7.72 29.15 60.72
C VAL A 7 -8.01 30.64 60.95
N ARG A 8 -7.67 31.50 59.98
CA ARG A 8 -8.22 32.85 59.88
C ARG A 8 -9.42 32.85 58.93
N LYS A 9 -10.61 33.14 59.45
CA LYS A 9 -11.80 33.45 58.64
C LYS A 9 -11.63 34.85 58.07
N PHE A 10 -11.59 34.97 56.75
CA PHE A 10 -11.91 36.21 56.06
C PHE A 10 -13.23 36.01 55.32
N SER A 11 -14.23 36.80 55.72
CA SER A 11 -15.50 36.97 55.03
C SER A 11 -15.32 38.14 54.08
N ILE A 12 -15.24 37.87 52.78
CA ILE A 12 -15.52 38.83 51.73
C ILE A 12 -16.36 38.08 50.68
N THR A 13 -17.46 38.72 50.31
CA THR A 13 -18.54 38.26 49.43
C THR A 13 -18.07 37.77 48.07
N GLY A 14 -18.56 36.59 47.66
CA GLY A 14 -18.64 36.16 46.26
C GLY A 14 -17.52 35.24 45.78
N LEU A 15 -17.86 33.96 45.59
CA LEU A 15 -17.11 32.91 44.87
C LEU A 15 -15.68 32.62 45.38
N ALA A 16 -15.54 31.59 46.21
CA ALA A 16 -14.25 30.93 46.46
C ALA A 16 -14.33 29.45 46.07
N ALA A 17 -13.57 29.08 45.04
CA ALA A 17 -13.21 27.69 44.76
C ALA A 17 -12.14 27.26 45.77
N SER A 18 -12.34 26.11 46.42
CA SER A 18 -11.36 25.50 47.32
C SER A 18 -10.30 24.77 46.50
N PHE A 19 -9.04 25.20 46.57
CA PHE A 19 -7.91 24.43 46.07
C PHE A 19 -7.45 23.42 47.13
N VAL A 20 -7.57 22.13 46.82
CA VAL A 20 -6.84 21.06 47.50
C VAL A 20 -5.75 20.59 46.54
N PHE A 21 -4.50 20.93 46.83
CA PHE A 21 -3.35 20.33 46.16
C PHE A 21 -3.06 18.98 46.84
N CYS A 22 -3.40 17.88 46.17
CA CYS A 22 -2.87 16.56 46.50
C CYS A 22 -2.33 15.89 45.25
N ARG A 23 -1.09 15.42 45.34
CA ARG A 23 -0.34 14.72 44.28
C ARG A 23 -1.02 13.39 43.94
N GLY A 24 -1.23 13.13 42.65
CA GLY A 24 -1.46 11.78 42.11
C GLY A 24 -2.82 11.55 41.46
N PHE A 25 -2.79 11.32 40.14
CA PHE A 25 -3.77 10.61 39.29
C PHE A 25 -5.26 10.58 39.71
N CYS A 26 -6.12 11.20 38.90
CA CYS A 26 -7.37 10.58 38.45
C CYS A 26 -7.99 11.35 37.26
N LEU A 27 -8.26 10.62 36.17
CA LEU A 27 -9.14 11.09 35.09
C LEU A 27 -10.54 11.31 35.66
N PHE A 28 -11.10 12.50 35.46
CA PHE A 28 -12.55 12.71 35.50
C PHE A 28 -12.95 13.61 34.32
N PHE A 29 -13.68 13.02 33.39
CA PHE A 29 -14.42 13.73 32.35
C PHE A 29 -15.54 14.54 33.04
N CYS A 30 -15.53 15.87 32.88
CA CYS A 30 -16.70 16.70 33.13
C CYS A 30 -17.07 17.43 31.83
N LEU A 31 -18.20 17.02 31.27
CA LEU A 31 -18.92 17.70 30.20
C LEU A 31 -19.41 19.07 30.71
N PHE A 32 -18.94 20.15 30.11
CA PHE A 32 -19.69 21.41 30.09
C PHE A 32 -19.86 21.87 28.65
N TYR A 33 -21.10 21.80 28.20
CA TYR A 33 -21.65 22.57 27.10
C TYR A 33 -21.61 24.05 27.51
N LEU A 34 -20.97 24.90 26.72
CA LEU A 34 -21.39 26.30 26.49
C LEU A 34 -20.71 26.83 25.24
N GLN A 35 -21.51 27.57 24.47
CA GLN A 35 -21.31 27.96 23.09
C GLN A 35 -20.21 29.00 22.90
N GLY A 36 -19.49 28.86 21.78
CA GLY A 36 -18.97 29.96 20.96
C GLY A 36 -17.89 30.85 21.59
N TRP A 37 -16.65 30.68 21.13
CA TRP A 37 -15.98 31.66 20.26
C TRP A 37 -14.68 31.04 19.74
N SER A 38 -14.51 31.21 18.44
CA SER A 38 -13.35 30.84 17.63
C SER A 38 -12.14 31.70 17.99
N GLU A 39 -11.00 31.07 18.27
CA GLU A 39 -9.71 31.57 17.78
C GLU A 39 -8.66 30.45 17.76
N VAL A 40 -7.95 30.43 16.65
CA VAL A 40 -7.03 29.39 16.19
C VAL A 40 -5.68 29.63 16.87
N SER A 41 -5.36 28.91 17.95
CA SER A 41 -4.00 28.91 18.50
C SER A 41 -3.72 27.72 19.42
N SER A 42 -3.38 26.57 18.85
CA SER A 42 -2.21 25.79 19.27
C SER A 42 -1.95 24.67 18.26
N LEU A 43 -1.24 25.03 17.19
CA LEU A 43 -0.48 24.11 16.36
C LEU A 43 0.37 23.17 17.25
N PHE A 44 0.36 21.88 16.95
CA PHE A 44 1.28 20.86 17.45
C PHE A 44 1.41 20.74 18.98
N ALA A 45 0.36 20.22 19.64
CA ALA A 45 0.59 19.45 20.86
C ALA A 45 1.37 18.18 20.47
N GLN A 46 2.71 18.24 20.50
CA GLN A 46 3.52 17.04 20.38
C GLN A 46 3.13 16.10 21.53
N PRO A 47 2.83 14.81 21.26
CA PRO A 47 2.58 13.86 22.33
C PRO A 47 3.79 13.84 23.27
N PRO A 48 3.58 13.62 24.57
CA PRO A 48 4.63 13.75 25.58
C PRO A 48 5.88 12.95 25.17
N LEU A 49 7.02 13.64 25.19
CA LEU A 49 8.37 13.10 25.02
C LEU A 49 8.65 12.06 26.12
N ASN A 50 8.22 10.79 25.95
CA ASN A 50 8.87 9.62 26.57
C ASN A 50 8.34 8.22 26.18
N ASN A 51 7.74 8.02 25.00
CA ASN A 51 7.44 6.66 24.49
C ASN A 51 8.34 6.28 23.31
N MET A 52 9.65 6.33 23.53
CA MET A 52 10.62 5.75 22.58
C MET A 52 10.73 4.25 22.84
N VAL A 53 10.42 3.44 21.83
CA VAL A 53 10.67 2.00 21.80
C VAL A 53 12.08 1.77 21.26
N VAL A 54 12.86 0.98 21.98
CA VAL A 54 14.24 0.63 21.60
C VAL A 54 14.24 -0.78 21.02
N LEU A 55 14.59 -0.89 19.74
CA LEU A 55 14.77 -2.15 19.05
C LEU A 55 16.26 -2.52 19.03
N ARG A 56 16.57 -3.78 19.34
CA ARG A 56 17.94 -4.32 19.35
C ARG A 56 18.05 -5.40 18.28
N LEU A 57 18.62 -5.02 17.15
CA LEU A 57 18.83 -5.86 15.97
C LEU A 57 20.25 -6.47 15.98
N PRO A 58 20.50 -7.46 15.10
CA PRO A 58 21.84 -7.99 14.87
C PRO A 58 22.85 -6.90 14.50
N ALA A 59 24.14 -7.21 14.67
CA ALA A 59 25.23 -6.33 14.23
C ALA A 59 25.29 -6.23 12.71
N GLU A 60 24.96 -7.31 12.02
CA GLU A 60 24.82 -7.33 10.57
C GLU A 60 23.50 -6.70 10.12
N SER A 61 23.57 -6.00 8.99
CA SER A 61 22.42 -5.28 8.45
C SER A 61 21.43 -6.25 7.80
N LEU A 62 20.19 -6.26 8.29
CA LEU A 62 19.10 -6.99 7.64
C LEU A 62 18.67 -6.35 6.31
N GLY A 63 19.08 -5.11 6.05
CA GLY A 63 18.75 -4.39 4.84
C GLY A 63 18.78 -2.88 5.04
N LYS A 64 18.01 -2.16 4.24
CA LYS A 64 17.78 -0.71 4.40
C LYS A 64 16.40 -0.48 5.01
N ALA A 65 16.30 0.50 5.89
CA ALA A 65 15.03 0.92 6.46
C ALA A 65 14.84 2.43 6.35
N LYS A 66 13.58 2.85 6.29
CA LYS A 66 13.14 4.24 6.43
C LYS A 66 12.13 4.32 7.55
N ILE A 67 12.21 5.38 8.35
CA ILE A 67 11.17 5.72 9.32
C ILE A 67 10.15 6.60 8.60
N VAL A 68 8.90 6.14 8.64
CA VAL A 68 7.76 6.85 8.07
C VAL A 68 6.76 7.17 9.16
N ARG A 69 5.93 8.17 8.90
CA ARG A 69 4.77 8.48 9.73
C ARG A 69 3.51 8.33 8.89
N PRO A 70 2.47 7.69 9.43
CA PRO A 70 1.15 7.76 8.83
C PRO A 70 0.79 9.24 8.68
N ALA A 71 0.38 9.66 7.49
CA ALA A 71 -0.08 11.03 7.31
C ALA A 71 -1.29 11.28 8.23
N LEU A 72 -1.31 12.41 8.92
CA LEU A 72 -2.49 12.85 9.68
C LEU A 72 -3.55 13.30 8.65
N GLY A 73 -4.36 12.37 8.11
CA GLY A 73 -5.43 12.65 7.14
C GLY A 73 -5.42 11.74 5.90
N THR A 74 -5.91 12.24 4.77
CA THR A 74 -6.12 11.50 3.50
C THR A 74 -4.86 11.34 2.63
N GLY A 75 -3.67 11.35 3.23
CA GLY A 75 -2.39 11.42 2.51
C GLY A 75 -1.56 10.15 2.57
N THR A 76 -0.64 9.99 1.60
CA THR A 76 0.40 8.96 1.59
C THR A 76 1.39 9.15 2.75
N ASP A 77 1.90 8.05 3.30
CA ASP A 77 2.98 8.07 4.28
C ASP A 77 4.15 8.91 3.75
N TRP A 78 4.67 9.82 4.59
CA TRP A 78 5.86 10.58 4.26
C TRP A 78 7.05 10.07 5.06
N ALA A 79 8.17 9.89 4.36
CA ALA A 79 9.42 9.50 4.97
C ALA A 79 10.01 10.71 5.70
N LYS A 80 10.32 10.53 6.97
CA LYS A 80 10.95 11.56 7.79
C LYS A 80 12.47 11.57 7.62
N ASP A 81 13.05 10.39 7.40
CA ASP A 81 14.48 10.16 7.42
C ASP A 81 14.97 9.50 6.12
N SER A 82 16.21 9.80 5.76
CA SER A 82 16.95 9.07 4.73
C SER A 82 17.07 7.59 5.08
N ALA A 83 17.16 6.73 4.06
CA ALA A 83 17.33 5.31 4.28
C ALA A 83 18.61 5.02 5.08
N PHE A 84 18.53 4.13 6.07
CA PHE A 84 19.64 3.73 6.94
C PHE A 84 19.74 2.20 7.02
N PRO A 85 20.90 1.63 7.37
CA PRO A 85 21.05 0.19 7.54
C PRO A 85 20.26 -0.31 8.76
N LEU A 86 19.43 -1.33 8.57
CA LEU A 86 18.61 -1.94 9.63
C LEU A 86 19.46 -2.90 10.48
N LYS A 87 20.23 -2.35 11.43
CA LYS A 87 21.08 -3.08 12.40
C LYS A 87 21.24 -2.34 13.72
N GLY A 88 21.73 -3.06 14.73
CA GLY A 88 22.09 -2.50 16.03
C GLY A 88 20.91 -1.88 16.77
N ILE A 89 21.10 -0.71 17.37
CA ILE A 89 20.06 -0.06 18.18
C ILE A 89 19.30 0.96 17.34
N ILE A 90 17.99 0.75 17.21
CA ILE A 90 17.05 1.70 16.60
C ILE A 90 16.10 2.20 17.68
N ARG A 91 15.75 3.48 17.62
CA ARG A 91 14.77 4.08 18.52
C ARG A 91 13.61 4.63 17.69
N LEU A 92 12.40 4.16 17.97
CA LEU A 92 11.17 4.56 17.28
C LEU A 92 10.16 5.11 18.27
N ARG A 93 9.35 6.08 17.84
CA ARG A 93 8.14 6.46 18.57
C ARG A 93 7.02 5.47 18.28
N ALA A 94 6.03 5.40 19.16
CA ALA A 94 4.88 4.50 18.99
C ALA A 94 4.05 4.77 17.72
N ASP A 95 4.02 6.02 17.25
CA ASP A 95 3.32 6.46 16.03
C ASP A 95 4.15 6.29 14.75
N GLU A 96 5.46 6.00 14.88
CA GLU A 96 6.34 5.78 13.74
C GLU A 96 6.17 4.37 13.17
N ARG A 97 6.50 4.21 11.89
CA ARG A 97 6.49 2.92 11.18
C ARG A 97 7.78 2.75 10.39
N LEU A 98 8.04 1.52 9.97
CA LEU A 98 9.21 1.14 9.20
C LEU A 98 8.79 0.67 7.80
N HIS A 99 9.48 1.23 6.81
CA HIS A 99 9.59 0.63 5.48
C HIS A 99 10.94 -0.07 5.40
N VAL A 100 10.94 -1.38 5.16
CA VAL A 100 12.14 -2.22 5.17
C VAL A 100 12.34 -2.86 3.81
N LYS A 101 13.53 -2.69 3.25
CA LYS A 101 14.01 -3.43 2.08
C LYS A 101 15.15 -4.34 2.50
N LEU A 102 14.92 -5.65 2.44
CA LEU A 102 15.90 -6.63 2.86
C LEU A 102 17.06 -6.74 1.88
N ASN A 103 18.20 -7.15 2.40
CA ASN A 103 19.31 -7.70 1.62
C ASN A 103 19.34 -9.23 1.80
N TYR A 104 20.31 -9.90 1.16
CA TYR A 104 20.49 -11.35 1.27
C TYR A 104 20.63 -11.84 2.73
N TYR A 105 21.37 -11.12 3.56
CA TYR A 105 21.52 -11.46 4.98
C TYR A 105 20.19 -11.37 5.74
N GLY A 106 19.38 -10.33 5.49
CA GLY A 106 18.08 -10.17 6.11
C GLY A 106 17.06 -11.22 5.70
N ALA A 107 17.07 -11.66 4.45
CA ALA A 107 16.20 -12.75 3.98
C ALA A 107 16.50 -14.08 4.70
N THR A 108 17.78 -14.38 4.95
CA THR A 108 18.21 -15.59 5.68
C THR A 108 18.00 -15.51 7.20
N HIS A 109 17.74 -14.31 7.74
CA HIS A 109 17.54 -14.04 9.18
C HIS A 109 16.22 -13.32 9.44
N LEU A 110 15.17 -13.70 8.72
CA LEU A 110 13.88 -13.01 8.72
C LEU A 110 13.22 -12.97 10.12
N GLU A 111 13.50 -13.96 10.96
CA GLU A 111 13.06 -14.03 12.35
C GLU A 111 13.54 -12.84 13.20
N ALA A 112 14.68 -12.23 12.85
CA ALA A 112 15.17 -11.03 13.53
C ALA A 112 14.20 -9.85 13.36
N LEU A 113 13.34 -9.82 12.33
CA LEU A 113 12.33 -8.79 12.15
C LEU A 113 11.13 -8.92 13.09
N ARG A 114 10.98 -10.02 13.85
CA ARG A 114 9.86 -10.17 14.81
C ARG A 114 9.83 -9.07 15.85
N ILE A 115 10.98 -8.51 16.23
CA ILE A 115 11.03 -7.35 17.14
C ILE A 115 10.47 -6.08 16.51
N CYS A 116 10.49 -5.98 15.18
CA CYS A 116 9.96 -4.86 14.40
C CYS A 116 8.47 -5.01 14.07
N LYS A 117 7.85 -6.18 14.37
CA LYS A 117 6.45 -6.51 14.03
C LYS A 117 5.43 -5.38 14.23
N PRO A 118 5.36 -4.66 15.37
CA PRO A 118 4.37 -3.60 15.57
C PRO A 118 4.65 -2.32 14.75
N PHE A 119 5.83 -2.22 14.13
CA PHE A 119 6.27 -1.05 13.37
C PHE A 119 6.35 -1.31 11.87
N LEU A 120 6.40 -2.57 11.42
CA LEU A 120 6.53 -2.90 9.99
C LEU A 120 5.28 -2.53 9.21
N ARG A 121 5.41 -1.55 8.32
CA ARG A 121 4.33 -1.11 7.41
C ARG A 121 4.59 -1.57 5.98
N ARG A 122 5.84 -1.49 5.50
CA ARG A 122 6.26 -2.00 4.19
C ARG A 122 7.42 -2.98 4.36
N LEU A 123 7.32 -4.13 3.68
CA LEU A 123 8.40 -5.11 3.57
C LEU A 123 8.66 -5.44 2.11
N GLU A 124 9.88 -5.17 1.65
CA GLU A 124 10.39 -5.56 0.34
C GLU A 124 11.44 -6.66 0.52
N CYS A 125 11.13 -7.86 0.05
CA CYS A 125 12.06 -8.99 0.00
C CYS A 125 12.02 -9.73 -1.34
N GLY A 126 11.54 -9.06 -2.40
CA GLY A 126 11.52 -9.60 -3.75
C GLY A 126 12.93 -9.92 -4.26
N HIS A 127 13.01 -10.97 -5.09
CA HIS A 127 14.23 -11.51 -5.68
C HIS A 127 15.28 -11.98 -4.66
N LEU A 128 14.84 -12.32 -3.45
CA LEU A 128 15.64 -12.96 -2.41
C LEU A 128 15.16 -14.40 -2.18
N GLU A 129 16.04 -15.24 -1.62
CA GLU A 129 15.75 -16.63 -1.25
C GLU A 129 14.84 -16.68 -0.01
N VAL A 130 13.55 -16.40 -0.22
CA VAL A 130 12.48 -16.49 0.78
C VAL A 130 11.52 -17.58 0.35
N ASP A 131 11.41 -18.64 1.15
CA ASP A 131 10.53 -19.79 0.91
C ASP A 131 9.22 -19.71 1.73
N ASP A 132 8.43 -20.77 1.70
CA ASP A 132 7.19 -20.88 2.49
C ASP A 132 7.40 -20.75 4.02
N LYS A 133 8.58 -21.06 4.55
CA LYS A 133 8.88 -20.86 5.98
C LYS A 133 9.10 -19.37 6.26
N GLY A 134 9.78 -18.68 5.35
CA GLY A 134 9.87 -17.22 5.36
C GLY A 134 8.47 -16.58 5.31
N ALA A 135 7.60 -17.04 4.41
CA ALA A 135 6.22 -16.58 4.31
C ALA A 135 5.42 -16.76 5.62
N ALA A 136 5.65 -17.85 6.36
CA ALA A 136 5.03 -18.07 7.66
C ALA A 136 5.44 -17.00 8.69
N ILE A 137 6.71 -16.58 8.69
CA ILE A 137 7.19 -15.48 9.54
C ILE A 137 6.58 -14.15 9.09
N ILE A 138 6.52 -13.88 7.77
CA ILE A 138 5.90 -12.65 7.22
C ILE A 138 4.43 -12.56 7.62
N GLY A 139 3.70 -13.68 7.62
CA GLY A 139 2.31 -13.76 8.07
C GLY A 139 2.09 -13.32 9.52
N GLU A 140 3.14 -13.24 10.34
CA GLU A 140 3.06 -12.71 11.69
C GLU A 140 3.00 -11.17 11.72
N PHE A 141 3.43 -10.47 10.68
CA PHE A 141 3.57 -9.00 10.64
C PHE A 141 2.24 -8.30 10.30
N THR A 142 1.26 -8.42 11.20
CA THR A 142 -0.13 -7.99 10.99
C THR A 142 -0.34 -6.48 10.77
N GLU A 143 0.69 -5.66 10.98
CA GLU A 143 0.68 -4.21 10.69
C GLU A 143 1.13 -3.87 9.26
N LEU A 144 1.54 -4.88 8.46
CA LEU A 144 1.93 -4.67 7.07
C LEU A 144 0.75 -4.11 6.25
N ALA A 145 1.03 -2.99 5.59
CA ALA A 145 0.20 -2.40 4.55
C ALA A 145 0.72 -2.75 3.16
N GLU A 146 2.03 -2.96 3.00
CA GLU A 146 2.64 -3.17 1.69
C GLU A 146 3.66 -4.31 1.73
N LEU A 147 3.53 -5.27 0.81
CA LEU A 147 4.38 -6.46 0.75
C LEU A 147 4.84 -6.74 -0.67
N ASP A 148 6.15 -6.81 -0.85
CA ASP A 148 6.77 -7.32 -2.07
C ASP A 148 7.55 -8.60 -1.81
N ILE A 149 7.03 -9.69 -2.37
CA ILE A 149 7.61 -11.03 -2.37
C ILE A 149 7.84 -11.50 -3.81
N SER A 150 7.97 -10.60 -4.77
CA SER A 150 8.12 -10.98 -6.17
C SER A 150 9.40 -11.77 -6.42
N GLY A 151 9.35 -12.80 -7.26
CA GLY A 151 10.51 -13.59 -7.64
C GLY A 151 11.23 -14.30 -6.48
N THR A 152 10.52 -14.62 -5.40
CA THR A 152 11.01 -15.50 -4.33
C THR A 152 10.52 -16.95 -4.54
N ASP A 153 10.94 -17.87 -3.68
CA ASP A 153 10.55 -19.30 -3.74
C ASP A 153 9.24 -19.59 -2.99
N ILE A 154 8.37 -18.59 -2.83
CA ILE A 154 7.08 -18.73 -2.15
C ILE A 154 6.07 -19.39 -3.09
N THR A 155 5.44 -20.48 -2.62
CA THR A 155 4.42 -21.23 -3.35
C THR A 155 3.01 -20.88 -2.85
N ASP A 156 2.00 -21.55 -3.40
CA ASP A 156 0.62 -21.47 -2.90
C ASP A 156 0.54 -21.69 -1.38
N ARG A 157 1.33 -22.61 -0.82
CA ARG A 157 1.32 -22.91 0.62
C ARG A 157 1.84 -21.73 1.44
N GLY A 158 2.93 -21.10 1.02
CA GLY A 158 3.48 -19.92 1.68
C GLY A 158 2.52 -18.74 1.60
N VAL A 159 1.93 -18.48 0.43
CA VAL A 159 0.92 -17.42 0.27
C VAL A 159 -0.28 -17.60 1.20
N GLN A 160 -0.74 -18.83 1.46
CA GLN A 160 -1.82 -19.06 2.44
C GLN A 160 -1.47 -18.58 3.86
N GLN A 161 -0.18 -18.52 4.23
CA GLN A 161 0.22 -17.99 5.54
C GLN A 161 0.00 -16.48 5.66
N LEU A 162 -0.17 -15.77 4.54
CA LEU A 162 -0.36 -14.32 4.48
C LEU A 162 -1.83 -13.90 4.69
N ALA A 163 -2.77 -14.84 4.81
CA ALA A 163 -4.20 -14.55 4.96
C ALA A 163 -4.56 -13.72 6.21
N ASN A 164 -3.66 -13.66 7.20
CA ASN A 164 -3.83 -12.88 8.42
C ASN A 164 -3.42 -11.41 8.30
N LEU A 165 -2.80 -11.00 7.19
CA LEU A 165 -2.37 -9.62 6.93
C LEU A 165 -3.56 -8.72 6.57
N ARG A 166 -4.51 -8.55 7.49
CA ARG A 166 -5.79 -7.85 7.22
C ARG A 166 -5.65 -6.35 6.94
N LYS A 167 -4.50 -5.77 7.25
CA LYS A 167 -4.16 -4.38 6.94
C LYS A 167 -3.46 -4.21 5.58
N LEU A 168 -3.20 -5.30 4.86
CA LEU A 168 -2.51 -5.25 3.59
C LEU A 168 -3.34 -4.48 2.56
N GLU A 169 -2.73 -3.43 2.03
CA GLU A 169 -3.25 -2.53 1.00
C GLU A 169 -2.67 -2.86 -0.37
N GLU A 170 -1.42 -3.34 -0.40
CA GLU A 170 -0.67 -3.61 -1.62
C GLU A 170 0.11 -4.92 -1.51
N VAL A 171 0.03 -5.75 -2.54
CA VAL A 171 0.83 -6.97 -2.64
C VAL A 171 1.39 -7.18 -4.05
N ASN A 172 2.68 -7.51 -4.11
CA ASN A 172 3.35 -7.91 -5.33
C ASN A 172 3.72 -9.41 -5.28
N LEU A 173 3.07 -10.18 -6.14
CA LEU A 173 3.22 -11.63 -6.33
C LEU A 173 3.90 -11.95 -7.67
N SER A 174 4.55 -10.97 -8.30
CA SER A 174 5.14 -11.14 -9.63
C SER A 174 6.20 -12.25 -9.61
N PHE A 175 6.29 -13.01 -10.69
CA PHE A 175 7.29 -14.06 -10.87
C PHE A 175 7.32 -15.14 -9.77
N LEU A 176 6.21 -15.34 -9.06
CA LEU A 176 6.01 -16.48 -8.19
C LEU A 176 5.41 -17.66 -8.96
N ASP A 177 5.77 -18.88 -8.57
CA ASP A 177 5.13 -20.11 -9.03
C ASP A 177 3.91 -20.44 -8.16
N ILE A 178 2.84 -19.65 -8.37
CA ILE A 178 1.57 -19.79 -7.67
C ILE A 178 0.45 -20.13 -8.65
N SER A 179 -0.62 -20.72 -8.15
CA SER A 179 -1.84 -20.99 -8.89
C SER A 179 -3.00 -20.13 -8.41
N ARG A 180 -4.20 -20.35 -8.97
CA ARG A 180 -5.45 -19.79 -8.43
C ARG A 180 -5.65 -20.10 -6.94
N ALA A 181 -5.05 -21.17 -6.41
CA ALA A 181 -5.20 -21.53 -5.00
C ALA A 181 -4.53 -20.50 -4.10
N GLY A 182 -3.32 -20.04 -4.43
CA GLY A 182 -2.61 -18.99 -3.70
C GLY A 182 -3.42 -17.70 -3.58
N LEU A 183 -4.08 -17.27 -4.67
CA LEU A 183 -4.91 -16.05 -4.67
C LEU A 183 -6.04 -16.03 -3.64
N LYS A 184 -6.50 -17.20 -3.18
CA LYS A 184 -7.57 -17.29 -2.16
C LYS A 184 -7.20 -16.58 -0.86
N ALA A 185 -5.90 -16.51 -0.51
CA ALA A 185 -5.43 -15.84 0.69
C ALA A 185 -5.81 -14.35 0.74
N PHE A 186 -5.97 -13.72 -0.43
CA PHE A 186 -6.22 -12.28 -0.57
C PHE A 186 -7.71 -11.93 -0.76
N THR A 187 -8.58 -12.91 -1.03
CA THR A 187 -9.99 -12.67 -1.41
C THR A 187 -10.83 -11.97 -0.34
N ASN A 188 -10.46 -12.13 0.94
CA ASN A 188 -11.16 -11.54 2.08
C ASN A 188 -10.37 -10.40 2.76
N MET A 189 -9.36 -9.84 2.10
CA MET A 189 -8.59 -8.73 2.65
C MET A 189 -9.39 -7.41 2.51
N PRO A 190 -9.75 -6.77 3.63
CA PRO A 190 -10.67 -5.62 3.61
C PRO A 190 -10.02 -4.33 3.11
N SER A 191 -8.68 -4.27 3.07
CA SER A 191 -7.92 -3.09 2.69
C SER A 191 -7.18 -3.21 1.37
N LEU A 192 -7.19 -4.39 0.72
CA LEU A 192 -6.36 -4.62 -0.47
C LEU A 192 -6.88 -3.82 -1.67
N THR A 193 -6.05 -2.88 -2.14
CA THR A 193 -6.35 -1.97 -3.25
C THR A 193 -5.42 -2.15 -4.45
N ARG A 194 -4.21 -2.67 -4.25
CA ARG A 194 -3.21 -2.93 -5.29
C ARG A 194 -2.80 -4.41 -5.32
N LEU A 195 -2.93 -5.04 -6.49
CA LEU A 195 -2.45 -6.40 -6.75
C LEU A 195 -1.58 -6.40 -8.01
N THR A 196 -0.33 -6.80 -7.83
CA THR A 196 0.64 -7.01 -8.91
C THR A 196 0.96 -8.49 -9.01
N MET A 197 0.90 -9.07 -10.21
CA MET A 197 1.08 -10.51 -10.45
C MET A 197 1.74 -10.75 -11.81
N ASN A 198 2.73 -9.91 -12.14
CA ASN A 198 3.40 -9.94 -13.44
C ASN A 198 4.15 -11.27 -13.61
N GLY A 199 4.01 -11.91 -14.77
CA GLY A 199 4.73 -13.15 -15.05
C GLY A 199 4.32 -14.37 -14.21
N ALA A 200 3.32 -14.27 -13.32
CA ALA A 200 2.80 -15.41 -12.55
C ALA A 200 1.96 -16.40 -13.41
N ARG A 201 1.78 -16.09 -14.71
CA ARG A 201 1.16 -16.95 -15.75
C ARG A 201 -0.18 -17.61 -15.35
N LEU A 202 -0.95 -16.96 -14.50
CA LEU A 202 -2.16 -17.53 -13.90
C LEU A 202 -3.36 -17.68 -14.86
N GLY A 203 -3.35 -16.99 -16.01
CA GLY A 203 -4.39 -17.09 -17.04
C GLY A 203 -5.76 -16.55 -16.61
N ASP A 204 -6.77 -16.74 -17.48
CA ASP A 204 -8.15 -16.24 -17.28
C ASP A 204 -8.86 -16.82 -16.04
N ASP A 205 -8.38 -17.94 -15.49
CA ASP A 205 -8.98 -18.60 -14.33
C ASP A 205 -8.69 -17.88 -13.02
N SER A 206 -7.62 -17.09 -12.96
CA SER A 206 -7.36 -16.20 -11.81
C SER A 206 -8.45 -15.16 -11.59
N ALA A 207 -9.18 -14.77 -12.65
CA ALA A 207 -10.25 -13.79 -12.56
C ALA A 207 -11.36 -14.22 -11.59
N GLU A 208 -11.59 -15.52 -11.39
CA GLU A 208 -12.59 -16.01 -10.44
C GLU A 208 -12.29 -15.53 -9.02
N GLU A 209 -11.04 -15.66 -8.56
CA GLU A 209 -10.63 -15.22 -7.23
C GLU A 209 -10.43 -13.70 -7.17
N ILE A 210 -9.85 -13.09 -8.20
CA ILE A 210 -9.66 -11.62 -8.26
C ILE A 210 -11.00 -10.89 -8.22
N SER A 211 -12.04 -11.43 -8.85
CA SER A 211 -13.40 -10.85 -8.80
C SER A 211 -13.97 -10.71 -7.38
N LYS A 212 -13.43 -11.46 -6.39
CA LYS A 212 -13.85 -11.42 -4.99
C LYS A 212 -13.17 -10.29 -4.21
N MET A 213 -12.06 -9.73 -4.71
CA MET A 213 -11.30 -8.64 -4.08
C MET A 213 -11.97 -7.28 -4.31
N LYS A 214 -13.12 -7.05 -3.66
CA LYS A 214 -14.02 -5.93 -3.97
C LYS A 214 -13.45 -4.51 -3.76
N LYS A 215 -12.32 -4.38 -3.08
CA LYS A 215 -11.65 -3.11 -2.81
C LYS A 215 -10.52 -2.80 -3.79
N LEU A 216 -10.25 -3.71 -4.72
CA LEU A 216 -9.17 -3.57 -5.69
C LEU A 216 -9.43 -2.36 -6.61
N ARG A 217 -8.41 -1.51 -6.73
CA ARG A 217 -8.40 -0.29 -7.56
C ARG A 217 -7.34 -0.36 -8.65
N ILE A 218 -6.27 -1.10 -8.40
CA ILE A 218 -5.13 -1.19 -9.31
C ILE A 218 -4.74 -2.66 -9.48
N LEU A 219 -4.66 -3.10 -10.73
CA LEU A 219 -4.39 -4.49 -11.09
C LEU A 219 -3.39 -4.59 -12.23
N TRP A 220 -2.26 -5.26 -11.97
CA TRP A 220 -1.19 -5.46 -12.95
C TRP A 220 -0.96 -6.97 -13.19
N PRO A 221 -1.61 -7.57 -14.20
CA PRO A 221 -1.33 -8.93 -14.62
C PRO A 221 -0.54 -8.90 -15.94
N ILE A 222 0.65 -8.28 -15.91
CA ILE A 222 1.50 -8.15 -17.11
C ILE A 222 2.07 -9.52 -17.47
N HIS A 223 1.97 -9.90 -18.75
CA HIS A 223 2.48 -11.21 -19.20
C HIS A 223 1.95 -12.37 -18.33
N ALA A 224 0.66 -12.32 -17.99
CA ALA A 224 0.00 -13.27 -17.10
C ALA A 224 -0.86 -14.30 -17.87
N LEU A 225 -0.77 -14.35 -19.20
CA LEU A 225 -1.57 -15.20 -20.09
C LEU A 225 -3.08 -14.91 -20.04
N VAL A 226 -3.44 -13.65 -19.77
CA VAL A 226 -4.86 -13.25 -19.73
C VAL A 226 -5.37 -12.85 -21.11
N THR A 227 -6.68 -12.98 -21.33
CA THR A 227 -7.37 -12.64 -22.58
C THR A 227 -8.55 -11.70 -22.31
N ASP A 228 -9.33 -11.37 -23.34
CA ASP A 228 -10.58 -10.62 -23.19
C ASP A 228 -11.56 -11.25 -22.17
N LYS A 229 -11.48 -12.58 -21.94
CA LYS A 229 -12.31 -13.29 -20.95
C LYS A 229 -11.96 -12.92 -19.52
N PHE A 230 -10.68 -12.67 -19.23
CA PHE A 230 -10.25 -12.16 -17.93
C PHE A 230 -10.96 -10.84 -17.60
N ILE A 231 -10.90 -9.88 -18.53
CA ILE A 231 -11.55 -8.56 -18.38
C ILE A 231 -13.05 -8.71 -18.14
N GLU A 232 -13.70 -9.61 -18.87
CA GLU A 232 -15.12 -9.93 -18.69
C GLU A 232 -15.44 -10.41 -17.26
N ARG A 233 -14.64 -11.34 -16.75
CA ARG A 233 -14.84 -11.93 -15.41
C ARG A 233 -14.57 -10.94 -14.28
N ILE A 234 -13.61 -10.02 -14.44
CA ILE A 234 -13.33 -8.98 -13.44
C ILE A 234 -14.24 -7.75 -13.55
N ALA A 235 -15.19 -7.73 -14.50
CA ALA A 235 -16.09 -6.59 -14.74
C ALA A 235 -16.94 -6.18 -13.52
N CYS A 236 -17.04 -7.02 -12.49
CA CYS A 236 -17.72 -6.67 -11.24
C CYS A 236 -16.92 -5.71 -10.33
N LEU A 237 -15.62 -5.51 -10.57
CA LEU A 237 -14.75 -4.61 -9.80
C LEU A 237 -14.90 -3.16 -10.28
N LYS A 238 -16.06 -2.54 -10.02
CA LYS A 238 -16.44 -1.22 -10.57
C LYS A 238 -15.58 -0.06 -10.08
N ASP A 239 -14.84 -0.26 -9.00
CA ASP A 239 -13.95 0.74 -8.41
C ASP A 239 -12.53 0.74 -9.01
N MET A 240 -12.29 -0.03 -10.08
CA MET A 240 -10.99 -0.05 -10.76
C MET A 240 -10.61 1.32 -11.33
N GLU A 241 -9.42 1.78 -10.98
CA GLU A 241 -8.82 3.05 -11.37
C GLU A 241 -7.66 2.85 -12.35
N GLU A 242 -6.89 1.77 -12.19
CA GLU A 242 -5.75 1.50 -13.06
C GLU A 242 -5.62 0.02 -13.44
N ILE A 243 -5.44 -0.26 -14.73
CA ILE A 243 -5.27 -1.63 -15.24
C ILE A 243 -4.07 -1.68 -16.18
N TYR A 244 -3.06 -2.48 -15.81
CA TYR A 244 -1.85 -2.65 -16.61
C TYR A 244 -1.77 -4.08 -17.14
N ILE A 245 -2.25 -4.27 -18.37
CA ILE A 245 -2.49 -5.59 -18.97
C ILE A 245 -1.63 -5.80 -20.21
N GLN A 246 -0.51 -5.08 -20.35
CA GLN A 246 0.40 -5.24 -21.47
C GLN A 246 0.98 -6.66 -21.56
N ARG A 247 1.41 -7.06 -22.76
CA ARG A 247 1.96 -8.40 -23.06
C ARG A 247 0.98 -9.55 -22.78
N ASN A 248 -0.29 -9.33 -23.07
CA ASN A 248 -1.34 -10.34 -22.97
C ASN A 248 -2.15 -10.39 -24.27
N ASP A 249 -2.99 -11.41 -24.42
CA ASP A 249 -3.79 -11.62 -25.62
C ASP A 249 -5.12 -10.84 -25.58
N ILE A 250 -5.00 -9.52 -25.45
CA ILE A 250 -6.13 -8.58 -25.40
C ILE A 250 -6.39 -8.03 -26.80
N THR A 251 -7.67 -7.99 -27.20
CA THR A 251 -8.11 -7.47 -28.49
C THR A 251 -9.02 -6.24 -28.33
N ASP A 252 -9.46 -5.66 -29.44
CA ASP A 252 -10.46 -4.58 -29.44
C ASP A 252 -11.77 -4.99 -28.74
N SER A 253 -12.09 -6.28 -28.68
CA SER A 253 -13.23 -6.79 -27.91
C SER A 253 -13.00 -6.63 -26.40
N GLY A 254 -11.79 -6.91 -25.90
CA GLY A 254 -11.40 -6.64 -24.52
C GLY A 254 -11.50 -5.16 -24.16
N VAL A 255 -11.09 -4.27 -25.06
CA VAL A 255 -11.21 -2.81 -24.85
C VAL A 255 -12.67 -2.37 -24.66
N LYS A 256 -13.61 -2.94 -25.43
CA LYS A 256 -15.05 -2.66 -25.24
C LYS A 256 -15.54 -3.11 -23.86
N LYS A 257 -14.99 -4.19 -23.30
CA LYS A 257 -15.33 -4.68 -21.96
C LYS A 257 -14.78 -3.79 -20.85
N LEU A 258 -13.63 -3.12 -21.07
CA LEU A 258 -13.07 -2.15 -20.12
C LEU A 258 -14.00 -0.95 -19.86
N LEU A 259 -14.93 -0.65 -20.76
CA LEU A 259 -15.86 0.49 -20.63
C LEU A 259 -16.78 0.41 -19.42
N VAL A 260 -16.83 -0.74 -18.75
CA VAL A 260 -17.56 -0.95 -17.51
C VAL A 260 -16.89 -0.26 -16.31
N PHE A 261 -15.58 -0.06 -16.36
CA PHE A 261 -14.79 0.56 -15.28
C PHE A 261 -14.86 2.08 -15.37
N LYS A 262 -15.98 2.67 -14.94
CA LYS A 262 -16.23 4.11 -15.09
C LYS A 262 -15.24 5.00 -14.33
N LYS A 263 -14.52 4.45 -13.35
CA LYS A 263 -13.46 5.13 -12.59
C LYS A 263 -12.06 4.93 -13.17
N LEU A 264 -11.91 4.22 -14.30
CA LEU A 264 -10.62 3.95 -14.90
C LEU A 264 -9.96 5.25 -15.37
N ARG A 265 -8.77 5.52 -14.82
CA ARG A 265 -7.92 6.68 -15.09
C ARG A 265 -6.73 6.32 -15.96
N ARG A 266 -6.15 5.13 -15.75
CA ARG A 266 -4.97 4.67 -16.50
C ARG A 266 -5.16 3.27 -17.02
N VAL A 267 -4.78 3.05 -18.28
CA VAL A 267 -4.73 1.71 -18.87
C VAL A 267 -3.48 1.52 -19.71
N ASN A 268 -2.80 0.39 -19.53
CA ASN A 268 -1.69 -0.01 -20.40
C ASN A 268 -2.09 -1.20 -21.27
N LEU A 269 -2.11 -0.98 -22.59
CA LEU A 269 -2.48 -1.94 -23.63
C LEU A 269 -1.31 -2.23 -24.58
N SER A 270 -0.09 -1.87 -24.19
CA SER A 270 1.12 -2.09 -24.99
C SER A 270 1.36 -3.56 -25.24
N ASP A 271 1.98 -3.91 -26.36
CA ASP A 271 2.30 -5.31 -26.69
C ASP A 271 1.09 -6.27 -26.61
N THR A 272 -0.12 -5.79 -26.95
CA THR A 272 -1.35 -6.59 -27.09
C THR A 272 -1.79 -6.67 -28.56
N LYS A 273 -2.93 -7.30 -28.85
CA LYS A 273 -3.55 -7.34 -30.19
C LYS A 273 -4.56 -6.19 -30.40
N VAL A 274 -4.57 -5.19 -29.52
CA VAL A 274 -5.42 -4.00 -29.67
C VAL A 274 -4.94 -3.16 -30.84
N THR A 275 -5.89 -2.75 -31.68
CA THR A 275 -5.65 -1.84 -32.79
C THR A 275 -5.90 -0.39 -32.39
N VAL A 276 -5.41 0.55 -33.21
CA VAL A 276 -5.71 1.98 -33.05
C VAL A 276 -7.22 2.25 -33.07
N GLN A 277 -7.99 1.49 -33.87
CA GLN A 277 -9.45 1.62 -33.90
C GLN A 277 -10.09 1.15 -32.59
N GLY A 278 -9.57 0.07 -31.99
CA GLY A 278 -10.00 -0.38 -30.67
C GLY A 278 -9.81 0.69 -29.60
N LEU A 279 -8.67 1.38 -29.61
CA LEU A 279 -8.36 2.44 -28.64
C LEU A 279 -9.37 3.59 -28.67
N LEU A 280 -9.97 3.90 -29.82
CA LEU A 280 -10.98 4.96 -29.92
C LEU A 280 -12.23 4.69 -29.07
N ALA A 281 -12.51 3.43 -28.72
CA ALA A 281 -13.62 3.10 -27.83
C ALA A 281 -13.42 3.69 -26.42
N LEU A 282 -12.16 3.87 -25.99
CA LEU A 282 -11.80 4.37 -24.65
C LEU A 282 -12.23 5.82 -24.38
N LYS A 283 -12.55 6.61 -25.42
CA LYS A 283 -13.13 7.96 -25.27
C LYS A 283 -14.44 8.00 -24.48
N GLN A 284 -15.08 6.85 -24.29
CA GLN A 284 -16.32 6.70 -23.51
C GLN A 284 -16.08 6.60 -22.00
N LEU A 285 -14.83 6.52 -21.55
CA LEU A 285 -14.47 6.52 -20.13
C LEU A 285 -14.36 7.97 -19.64
N PRO A 286 -15.17 8.37 -18.63
CA PRO A 286 -15.32 9.79 -18.27
C PRO A 286 -14.13 10.37 -17.49
N HIS A 287 -13.28 9.51 -16.92
CA HIS A 287 -12.15 9.91 -16.06
C HIS A 287 -10.80 9.40 -16.60
N LEU A 288 -10.75 8.96 -17.86
CA LEU A 288 -9.52 8.42 -18.43
C LEU A 288 -8.51 9.55 -18.65
N GLU A 289 -7.35 9.41 -18.01
CA GLU A 289 -6.27 10.40 -18.03
C GLU A 289 -5.12 9.94 -18.92
N ALA A 290 -4.78 8.65 -18.91
CA ALA A 290 -3.65 8.14 -19.67
C ALA A 290 -3.91 6.76 -20.28
N VAL A 291 -3.46 6.59 -21.53
CA VAL A 291 -3.40 5.32 -22.23
C VAL A 291 -1.95 5.08 -22.64
N LEU A 292 -1.38 3.99 -22.12
CA LEU A 292 -0.05 3.53 -22.51
C LEU A 292 -0.22 2.55 -23.68
N PHE A 293 0.42 2.86 -24.80
CA PHE A 293 0.40 2.04 -26.01
C PHE A 293 1.72 2.18 -26.77
N ARG A 294 2.10 1.16 -27.55
CA ARG A 294 3.30 1.22 -28.41
C ARG A 294 3.04 2.20 -29.56
N ILE A 295 3.62 3.39 -29.49
CA ILE A 295 3.43 4.43 -30.52
C ILE A 295 4.54 4.43 -31.58
N ASN A 296 5.68 3.80 -31.28
CA ASN A 296 6.78 3.66 -32.22
C ASN A 296 6.38 2.70 -33.35
N GLY A 297 6.50 3.17 -34.59
CA GLY A 297 6.08 2.42 -35.79
C GLY A 297 4.64 2.68 -36.27
N LEU A 298 3.84 3.49 -35.57
CA LEU A 298 2.52 3.90 -36.05
C LEU A 298 2.61 4.81 -37.28
N SER A 299 1.72 4.57 -38.25
CA SER A 299 1.58 5.42 -39.44
C SER A 299 1.14 6.84 -39.09
N ALA A 300 1.39 7.81 -39.97
CA ALA A 300 0.92 9.18 -39.77
C ALA A 300 -0.61 9.26 -39.59
N LYS A 301 -1.36 8.42 -40.34
CA LYS A 301 -2.81 8.29 -40.23
C LYS A 301 -3.24 7.80 -38.85
N ASP A 302 -2.55 6.79 -38.31
CA ASP A 302 -2.85 6.25 -36.99
C ASP A 302 -2.55 7.25 -35.87
N ARG A 303 -1.43 7.99 -35.98
CA ARG A 303 -1.11 9.09 -35.04
C ARG A 303 -2.18 10.17 -35.07
N GLN A 304 -2.65 10.56 -36.26
CA GLN A 304 -3.74 11.52 -36.40
C GLN A 304 -5.04 11.00 -35.78
N LEU A 305 -5.36 9.72 -35.98
CA LEU A 305 -6.54 9.09 -35.43
C LEU A 305 -6.49 9.04 -33.90
N LEU A 306 -5.34 8.70 -33.32
CA LEU A 306 -5.12 8.72 -31.87
C LEU A 306 -5.23 10.13 -31.27
N GLY A 307 -4.87 11.17 -32.02
CA GLY A 307 -5.08 12.56 -31.61
C GLY A 307 -6.55 12.94 -31.37
N THR A 308 -7.51 12.11 -31.77
CA THR A 308 -8.94 12.31 -31.49
C THR A 308 -9.33 11.94 -30.05
N LEU A 309 -8.49 11.23 -29.30
CA LEU A 309 -8.64 10.95 -27.87
C LEU A 309 -8.31 12.20 -27.03
N LYS A 310 -9.09 13.27 -27.18
CA LYS A 310 -8.85 14.54 -26.48
C LYS A 310 -8.89 14.35 -24.96
N GLY A 311 -7.92 14.96 -24.27
CA GLY A 311 -7.81 14.91 -22.81
C GLY A 311 -7.15 13.65 -22.25
N VAL A 312 -6.78 12.70 -23.10
CA VAL A 312 -6.09 11.47 -22.72
C VAL A 312 -4.62 11.55 -23.14
N ALA A 313 -3.71 11.46 -22.18
CA ALA A 313 -2.29 11.36 -22.44
C ALA A 313 -1.98 10.03 -23.13
N LEU A 314 -1.32 10.10 -24.28
CA LEU A 314 -0.78 8.93 -24.96
C LEU A 314 0.68 8.80 -24.56
N GLU A 315 0.96 7.77 -23.79
CA GLU A 315 2.31 7.49 -23.30
C GLU A 315 2.91 6.32 -24.07
N ASP A 316 4.18 6.46 -24.49
CA ASP A 316 4.90 5.33 -25.08
C ASP A 316 5.11 4.27 -24.00
N GLY A 317 4.46 3.12 -24.19
CA GLY A 317 4.64 1.94 -23.37
C GLY A 317 5.99 1.29 -23.65
N THR A 318 7.06 1.91 -23.15
CA THR A 318 8.40 1.33 -23.23
C THR A 318 8.61 0.31 -22.11
N ARG A 319 9.52 -0.64 -22.35
CA ARG A 319 9.96 -1.66 -21.37
C ARG A 319 10.36 -1.09 -20.01
N ALA A 320 10.83 0.16 -19.95
CA ALA A 320 11.26 0.81 -18.72
C ALA A 320 10.10 1.20 -17.79
N LYS A 321 8.88 1.32 -18.30
CA LYS A 321 7.65 1.61 -17.53
C LYS A 321 6.84 0.36 -17.17
N ASP A 322 7.33 -0.83 -17.51
CA ASP A 322 6.70 -2.10 -17.11
C ASP A 322 6.90 -2.40 -15.61
N TYR A 323 7.81 -1.66 -14.97
CA TYR A 323 8.10 -1.69 -13.55
C TYR A 323 7.92 -0.27 -13.05
N ASP A 324 7.13 -0.10 -12.00
CA ASP A 324 7.13 1.16 -11.28
C ASP A 324 8.49 1.30 -10.57
N ALA A 325 9.31 2.19 -11.11
CA ALA A 325 10.65 2.46 -10.63
C ALA A 325 10.64 3.01 -9.19
N ASP A 326 9.54 3.64 -8.76
CA ASP A 326 9.37 4.21 -7.43
C ASP A 326 8.80 3.19 -6.42
N LEU A 327 8.04 2.20 -6.90
CA LEU A 327 7.55 1.12 -6.04
C LEU A 327 8.60 0.02 -5.85
N PHE A 328 9.32 -0.40 -6.89
CA PHE A 328 10.20 -1.60 -6.82
C PHE A 328 11.42 -1.53 -7.77
N ALA A 329 12.31 -0.55 -7.56
CA ALA A 329 13.59 -0.50 -8.29
C ALA A 329 14.42 -1.80 -8.08
N PRO A 330 14.96 -2.41 -9.17
CA PRO A 330 15.80 -3.60 -9.08
C PRO A 330 17.00 -3.34 -8.17
N VAL A 331 17.31 -4.32 -7.32
CA VAL A 331 18.53 -4.34 -6.51
C VAL A 331 19.67 -4.74 -7.44
N HIS A 332 20.56 -3.80 -7.74
CA HIS A 332 21.88 -4.13 -8.27
C HIS A 332 22.77 -4.70 -7.17
#